data_AF-A0A354F891-F1
#
_entry.id   AF-A0A354F891-F1
#
_cell.length_a   1.000
_cell.length_b   1.000
_cell.length_c   1.000
_cell.angle_alpha   90.00
_cell.angle_beta   90.00
_cell.angle_gamma   90.00
#
_symmetry.space_group_name_H-M   'P 1'
#
loop_
_entity.id
_entity.type
_entity.pdbx_description
1 polymer ?
#
loop_
_entity_poly.entity_id
_entity_poly.type
_entity_poly.pdbx_seq_one_letter_code
_entity_poly.pdbx_strand_id
1 'polypeptide(L)'
;MASVATALAEGDFTQTVIVNSKDEVGNLGNAFMKMTSNLKEMLKSIQEASKDVVIASHRISTCSNNVSSGAQQQSQSIEKISTSIEGINTSIQDVANSVDILSNAAVATSSSIIEMETSINEVANHTGVLETYIEETSSAIIEMSASIKQVADHADILADAAEKTVYIAQEINMSVERVESSAKKATKLSEKVSEDAAKMGLHSVQKTIEGMENIKDTMDKLAKVISGLGDRSAQIGGILIIIDEVTDQTGLLALNAAILAAQSGEHGRGFAVVADEIKDLAEKTDSSTKEIAQLIVDVQSEVGSAVTLTKEVLRNVEDGSRLSLESDVVLRKILEIAEESKEMAKNIEQSTVEQVNSIKQVTESIDKINTMIIQIAHATQEQNIGTQRIIEATERVRDIAKMVRRATSEQATGSGQITEAMTNVSAKIQEIVIASSDQTKGSQKILNSIEDIRAITQRNVEIASEMAIAVNLLAKQSELLETQARKFKI
;
A
#
# COMPACT_ATOMS: atom_id res chain seq x y z
N MET A 1 32.61 -151.35 -53.04
CA MET A 1 31.40 -150.69 -52.48
C MET A 1 31.24 -150.92 -50.98
N ALA A 2 31.28 -152.16 -50.47
CA ALA A 2 31.12 -152.41 -49.02
C ALA A 2 32.11 -151.62 -48.13
N SER A 3 33.41 -151.58 -48.47
CA SER A 3 34.39 -150.81 -47.69
C SER A 3 34.17 -149.29 -47.73
N VAL A 4 33.71 -148.75 -48.87
CA VAL A 4 33.40 -147.32 -49.02
C VAL A 4 32.13 -146.95 -48.25
N ALA A 5 31.14 -147.85 -48.21
CA ALA A 5 29.93 -147.66 -47.41
C ALA A 5 30.22 -147.69 -45.91
N THR A 6 31.13 -148.57 -45.45
CA THR A 6 31.60 -148.57 -44.05
C THR A 6 32.34 -147.28 -43.70
N ALA A 7 33.25 -146.83 -44.57
CA ALA A 7 33.97 -145.57 -44.37
C ALA A 7 33.02 -144.37 -44.30
N LEU A 8 31.99 -144.32 -45.16
CA LEU A 8 30.94 -143.29 -45.09
C LEU A 8 30.11 -143.35 -43.80
N ALA A 9 29.78 -144.55 -43.32
CA ALA A 9 29.07 -144.73 -42.05
C ALA A 9 29.93 -144.29 -40.84
N GLU A 10 31.25 -144.41 -40.96
CA GLU A 10 32.24 -143.87 -40.00
C GLU A 10 32.55 -142.38 -40.23
N GLY A 11 31.92 -141.76 -41.22
CA GLY A 11 32.02 -140.34 -41.52
C GLY A 11 33.17 -139.94 -42.44
N ASP A 12 33.85 -140.88 -43.11
CA ASP A 12 34.88 -140.61 -44.10
C ASP A 12 34.33 -140.56 -45.54
N PHE A 13 34.06 -139.33 -46.01
CA PHE A 13 33.60 -138.98 -47.35
C PHE A 13 34.77 -138.70 -48.32
N THR A 14 36.03 -138.97 -47.93
CA THR A 14 37.20 -138.85 -48.82
C THR A 14 37.37 -140.08 -49.73
N GLN A 15 36.69 -141.19 -49.42
CA GLN A 15 36.77 -142.43 -50.18
C GLN A 15 36.04 -142.35 -51.52
N THR A 16 36.70 -142.83 -52.59
CA THR A 16 36.17 -142.79 -53.96
C THR A 16 35.51 -144.11 -54.34
N VAL A 17 34.26 -144.07 -54.79
CA VAL A 17 33.53 -145.24 -55.29
C VAL A 17 34.00 -145.57 -56.71
N ILE A 18 34.86 -146.58 -56.88
CA ILE A 18 35.31 -147.06 -58.20
C ILE A 18 34.28 -148.05 -58.74
N VAL A 19 33.72 -147.78 -59.92
CA VAL A 19 32.70 -148.60 -60.59
C VAL A 19 33.30 -149.26 -61.83
N ASN A 20 33.56 -150.57 -61.78
CA ASN A 20 34.20 -151.34 -62.86
C ASN A 20 33.26 -152.30 -63.61
N SER A 21 31.95 -152.26 -63.34
CA SER A 21 30.94 -153.12 -63.98
C SER A 21 29.81 -152.30 -64.60
N LYS A 22 29.20 -152.80 -65.68
CA LYS A 22 28.04 -152.20 -66.37
C LYS A 22 26.71 -152.93 -66.07
N ASP A 23 26.71 -153.83 -65.09
CA ASP A 23 25.52 -154.54 -64.60
C ASP A 23 24.73 -153.68 -63.58
N GLU A 24 23.69 -154.26 -62.98
CA GLU A 24 22.86 -153.64 -61.95
C GLU A 24 23.67 -153.18 -60.72
N VAL A 25 24.79 -153.85 -60.41
CA VAL A 25 25.72 -153.44 -59.35
C VAL A 25 26.50 -152.20 -59.77
N GLY A 26 26.86 -152.08 -61.06
CA GLY A 26 27.42 -150.89 -61.66
C GLY A 26 26.51 -149.65 -61.54
N ASN A 27 25.21 -149.80 -61.83
CA ASN A 27 24.22 -148.72 -61.68
C ASN A 27 24.00 -148.32 -60.22
N LEU A 28 23.95 -149.27 -59.28
CA LEU A 28 23.91 -148.98 -57.84
C LEU A 28 25.16 -148.23 -57.39
N GLY A 29 26.34 -148.58 -57.93
CA GLY A 29 27.59 -147.89 -57.66
C GLY A 29 27.61 -146.44 -58.14
N ASN A 30 27.07 -146.18 -59.33
CA ASN A 30 26.93 -144.81 -59.85
C ASN A 30 25.91 -143.99 -59.03
N ALA A 31 24.78 -144.57 -58.64
CA ALA A 31 23.80 -143.90 -57.78
C ALA A 31 24.37 -143.62 -56.38
N PHE A 32 25.12 -144.57 -55.82
CA PHE A 32 25.81 -144.42 -54.54
C PHE A 32 26.89 -143.33 -54.63
N MET A 33 27.72 -143.33 -55.67
CA MET A 33 28.70 -142.25 -55.94
C MET A 33 28.03 -140.87 -56.05
N LYS A 34 26.88 -140.78 -56.72
CA LYS A 34 26.15 -139.51 -56.84
C LYS A 34 25.56 -139.08 -55.50
N MET A 35 25.07 -140.02 -54.68
CA MET A 35 24.60 -139.75 -53.32
C MET A 35 25.74 -139.28 -52.41
N THR A 36 26.91 -139.93 -52.45
CA THR A 36 28.07 -139.53 -51.65
C THR A 36 28.60 -138.17 -52.07
N SER A 37 28.64 -137.87 -53.38
CA SER A 37 28.99 -136.55 -53.90
C SER A 37 28.00 -135.47 -53.45
N ASN A 38 26.69 -135.72 -53.54
CA ASN A 38 25.67 -134.76 -53.11
C ASN A 38 25.69 -134.54 -51.58
N LEU A 39 25.93 -135.59 -50.78
CA LEU A 39 26.08 -135.46 -49.33
C LEU A 39 27.37 -134.71 -48.96
N LYS A 40 28.47 -134.95 -49.69
CA LYS A 40 29.74 -134.22 -49.55
C LYS A 40 29.56 -132.73 -49.85
N GLU A 41 28.87 -132.38 -50.95
CA GLU A 41 28.53 -130.99 -51.29
C GLU A 41 27.58 -130.37 -50.26
N MET A 42 26.54 -131.08 -49.83
CA MET A 42 25.61 -130.59 -48.80
C MET A 42 26.33 -130.31 -47.46
N LEU A 43 27.21 -131.20 -47.01
CA LEU A 43 28.00 -131.00 -45.79
C LEU A 43 28.98 -129.83 -45.94
N LYS A 44 29.59 -129.66 -47.12
CA LYS A 44 30.43 -128.49 -47.42
C LYS A 44 29.61 -127.19 -47.40
N SER A 45 28.43 -127.17 -48.01
CA SER A 45 27.50 -126.03 -47.96
C SER A 45 27.00 -125.75 -46.54
N ILE A 46 26.81 -126.77 -45.70
CA ILE A 46 26.47 -126.61 -44.28
C ILE A 46 27.64 -126.00 -43.49
N GLN A 47 28.88 -126.43 -43.75
CA GLN A 47 30.08 -125.82 -43.12
C GLN A 47 30.24 -124.35 -43.54
N GLU A 48 30.08 -124.03 -44.82
CA GLU A 48 30.14 -122.65 -45.33
C GLU A 48 29.00 -121.79 -44.76
N ALA A 49 27.75 -122.27 -44.78
CA ALA A 49 26.61 -121.55 -44.21
C ALA A 49 26.75 -121.34 -42.69
N SER A 50 27.26 -122.33 -41.96
CA SER A 50 27.53 -122.21 -40.52
C SER A 50 28.59 -121.15 -40.23
N LYS A 51 29.64 -121.09 -41.05
CA LYS A 51 30.68 -120.06 -40.96
C LYS A 51 30.12 -118.66 -41.24
N ASP A 52 29.25 -118.53 -42.23
CA ASP A 52 28.56 -117.27 -42.55
C ASP A 52 27.64 -116.82 -41.40
N VAL A 53 26.94 -117.75 -40.73
CA VAL A 53 26.12 -117.45 -39.54
C VAL A 53 27.00 -116.96 -38.39
N VAL A 54 28.18 -117.54 -38.16
CA VAL A 54 29.12 -117.04 -37.13
C VAL A 54 29.58 -115.62 -37.44
N ILE A 55 29.93 -115.32 -38.70
CA ILE A 55 30.32 -113.97 -39.12
C ILE A 55 29.16 -112.98 -38.96
N ALA A 56 27.95 -113.35 -39.40
CA ALA A 56 26.76 -112.53 -39.25
C ALA A 56 26.43 -112.27 -37.77
N SER A 57 26.49 -113.31 -36.93
CA SER A 57 26.33 -113.21 -35.48
C SER A 57 27.33 -112.24 -34.85
N HIS A 58 28.63 -112.34 -35.19
CA HIS A 58 29.61 -111.39 -34.68
C HIS A 58 29.29 -109.95 -35.10
N ARG A 59 28.87 -109.72 -36.35
CA ARG A 59 28.46 -108.39 -36.83
C ARG A 59 27.23 -107.86 -36.10
N ILE A 60 26.22 -108.70 -35.85
CA ILE A 60 25.01 -108.31 -35.10
C ILE A 60 25.36 -108.03 -33.64
N SER A 61 26.25 -108.81 -33.01
CA SER A 61 26.73 -108.55 -31.64
C SER A 61 27.42 -107.19 -31.54
N THR A 62 28.33 -106.87 -32.46
CA THR A 62 28.96 -105.55 -32.53
C THR A 62 27.92 -104.44 -32.76
N CYS A 63 26.95 -104.66 -33.65
CA CYS A 63 25.89 -103.68 -33.92
C CYS A 63 24.99 -103.44 -32.69
N SER A 64 24.58 -104.51 -31.99
CA SER A 64 23.80 -104.43 -30.75
C SER A 64 24.57 -103.67 -29.65
N ASN A 65 25.86 -103.95 -29.46
CA ASN A 65 26.68 -103.21 -28.50
C ASN A 65 26.76 -101.72 -28.86
N ASN A 66 26.88 -101.38 -30.14
CA ASN A 66 26.86 -99.98 -30.59
C ASN A 66 25.49 -99.32 -30.35
N VAL A 67 24.38 -100.02 -30.58
CA VAL A 67 23.03 -99.51 -30.31
C VAL A 67 22.81 -99.30 -28.81
N SER A 68 23.24 -100.24 -27.97
CA SER A 68 23.16 -100.14 -26.51
C SER A 68 24.00 -98.96 -25.99
N SER A 69 25.24 -98.83 -26.45
CA SER A 69 26.13 -97.72 -26.10
C SER A 69 25.57 -96.38 -26.58
N GLY A 70 25.06 -96.31 -27.81
CA GLY A 70 24.42 -95.11 -28.36
C GLY A 70 23.15 -94.73 -27.60
N ALA A 71 22.32 -95.69 -27.22
CA ALA A 71 21.14 -95.46 -26.39
C ALA A 71 21.51 -94.99 -24.97
N GLN A 72 22.57 -95.52 -24.37
CA GLN A 72 23.06 -95.03 -23.08
C GLN A 72 23.57 -93.58 -23.16
N GLN A 73 24.29 -93.22 -24.23
CA GLN A 73 24.68 -91.82 -24.50
C GLN A 73 23.47 -90.91 -24.75
N GLN A 74 22.46 -91.42 -25.45
CA GLN A 74 21.20 -90.71 -25.67
C GLN A 74 20.47 -90.46 -24.35
N SER A 75 20.43 -91.43 -23.43
CA SER A 75 19.83 -91.27 -22.10
C SER A 75 20.51 -90.16 -21.28
N GLN A 76 21.86 -90.10 -21.31
CA GLN A 76 22.59 -89.01 -20.65
C GLN A 76 22.30 -87.64 -21.28
N SER A 77 22.12 -87.61 -22.60
CA SER A 77 21.77 -86.37 -23.31
C SER A 77 20.35 -85.92 -22.95
N ILE A 78 19.40 -86.84 -22.83
CA ILE A 78 18.02 -86.57 -22.40
C ILE A 78 17.99 -85.96 -21.00
N GLU A 79 18.75 -86.51 -20.06
CA GLU A 79 18.84 -85.99 -18.69
C GLU A 79 19.32 -84.52 -18.68
N LYS A 80 20.37 -84.21 -19.45
CA LYS A 80 20.86 -82.83 -19.63
C LYS A 80 19.81 -81.89 -20.23
N ILE A 81 19.04 -82.36 -21.21
CA ILE A 81 17.96 -81.56 -21.81
C ILE A 81 16.85 -81.32 -20.78
N SER A 82 16.48 -82.33 -20.00
CA SER A 82 15.46 -82.22 -18.93
C SER A 82 15.83 -81.14 -17.92
N THR A 83 17.06 -81.18 -17.39
CA THR A 83 17.55 -80.15 -16.46
C THR A 83 17.60 -78.76 -17.11
N SER A 84 17.96 -78.68 -18.39
CA SER A 84 17.95 -77.41 -19.13
C SER A 84 16.53 -76.83 -19.28
N ILE A 85 15.53 -77.69 -19.50
CA ILE A 85 14.12 -77.28 -19.59
C ILE A 85 13.55 -76.86 -18.24
N GLU A 86 13.92 -77.55 -17.15
CA GLU A 86 13.61 -77.09 -15.78
C GLU A 86 14.20 -75.71 -15.49
N GLY A 87 15.45 -75.47 -15.92
CA GLY A 87 16.09 -74.16 -15.86
C GLY A 87 15.34 -73.09 -16.65
N ILE A 88 14.89 -73.42 -17.88
CA ILE A 88 14.06 -72.53 -18.71
C ILE A 88 12.73 -72.21 -18.02
N ASN A 89 12.04 -73.19 -17.45
CA ASN A 89 10.79 -72.95 -16.72
C ASN A 89 10.98 -72.00 -15.54
N THR A 90 12.08 -72.17 -14.79
CA THR A 90 12.43 -71.26 -13.70
C THR A 90 12.67 -69.84 -14.24
N SER A 91 13.42 -69.69 -15.33
CA SER A 91 13.65 -68.38 -15.97
C SER A 91 12.35 -67.74 -16.49
N ILE A 92 11.41 -68.52 -17.03
CA ILE A 92 10.10 -67.99 -17.46
C ILE A 92 9.32 -67.46 -16.25
N GLN A 93 9.37 -68.16 -15.11
CA GLN A 93 8.73 -67.70 -13.88
C GLN A 93 9.35 -66.39 -13.37
N ASP A 94 10.67 -66.26 -13.43
CA ASP A 94 11.37 -65.02 -13.06
C ASP A 94 11.01 -63.85 -14.00
N VAL A 95 10.86 -64.12 -15.30
CA VAL A 95 10.35 -63.13 -16.27
C VAL A 95 8.92 -62.73 -15.93
N ALA A 96 8.03 -63.67 -15.61
CA ALA A 96 6.66 -63.37 -15.22
C ALA A 96 6.58 -62.48 -13.97
N ASN A 97 7.40 -62.77 -12.95
CA ASN A 97 7.49 -61.94 -11.75
C ASN A 97 8.03 -60.53 -12.08
N SER A 98 9.03 -60.44 -12.96
CA SER A 98 9.60 -59.15 -13.38
C SER A 98 8.58 -58.29 -14.15
N VAL A 99 7.72 -58.93 -14.94
CA VAL A 99 6.65 -58.25 -15.69
C VAL A 99 5.57 -57.68 -14.76
N ASP A 100 5.21 -58.39 -13.68
CA ASP A 100 4.27 -57.88 -12.68
C ASP A 100 4.81 -56.62 -11.97
N ILE A 101 6.08 -56.65 -11.57
CA ILE A 101 6.76 -55.47 -10.99
C ILE A 101 6.78 -54.31 -11.99
N LEU A 102 7.12 -54.58 -13.24
CA LEU A 102 7.16 -53.57 -14.30
C LEU A 102 5.77 -52.97 -14.57
N SER A 103 4.71 -53.77 -14.52
CA SER A 103 3.32 -53.33 -14.68
C SER A 103 2.91 -52.37 -13.57
N ASN A 104 3.18 -52.74 -12.32
CA ASN A 104 2.89 -51.88 -11.17
C ASN A 104 3.67 -50.56 -11.25
N ALA A 105 4.95 -50.60 -11.64
CA ALA A 105 5.76 -49.40 -11.83
C ALA A 105 5.25 -48.49 -12.96
N ALA A 106 4.78 -49.06 -14.07
CA ALA A 106 4.21 -48.30 -15.19
C ALA A 106 2.90 -47.60 -14.78
N VAL A 107 2.01 -48.29 -14.07
CA VAL A 107 0.75 -47.72 -13.55
C VAL A 107 1.00 -46.61 -12.53
N ALA A 108 1.93 -46.84 -11.59
CA ALA A 108 2.32 -45.82 -10.62
C ALA A 108 2.88 -44.57 -11.32
N THR A 109 3.77 -44.77 -12.29
CA THR A 109 4.35 -43.66 -13.06
C THR A 109 3.28 -42.89 -13.84
N SER A 110 2.35 -43.58 -14.50
CA SER A 110 1.22 -42.96 -15.19
C SER A 110 0.36 -42.10 -14.26
N SER A 111 0.15 -42.55 -13.02
CA SER A 111 -0.62 -41.80 -12.02
C SER A 111 0.11 -40.53 -11.60
N SER A 112 1.43 -40.61 -11.33
CA SER A 112 2.25 -39.44 -11.01
C SER A 112 2.32 -38.42 -12.16
N ILE A 113 2.26 -38.88 -13.42
CA ILE A 113 2.22 -37.99 -14.58
C ILE A 113 0.90 -37.21 -14.66
N ILE A 114 -0.24 -37.81 -14.32
CA ILE A 114 -1.54 -37.11 -14.27
C ILE A 114 -1.54 -36.03 -13.17
N GLU A 115 -0.97 -36.33 -12.00
CA GLU A 115 -0.79 -35.34 -10.93
C GLU A 115 0.14 -34.19 -11.37
N MET A 116 1.20 -34.52 -12.12
CA MET A 116 2.10 -33.53 -12.70
C MET A 116 1.38 -32.64 -13.73
N GLU A 117 0.53 -33.20 -14.61
CA GLU A 117 -0.27 -32.41 -15.56
C GLU A 117 -1.20 -31.42 -14.84
N THR A 118 -1.80 -31.83 -13.73
CA THR A 118 -2.63 -30.95 -12.90
C THR A 118 -1.79 -29.80 -12.33
N SER A 119 -0.62 -30.11 -11.79
CA SER A 119 0.30 -29.12 -11.22
C SER A 119 0.83 -28.14 -12.29
N ILE A 120 1.13 -28.62 -13.49
CA ILE A 120 1.55 -27.80 -14.64
C ILE A 120 0.45 -26.80 -15.02
N ASN A 121 -0.81 -27.24 -15.07
CA ASN A 121 -1.94 -26.35 -15.35
C ASN A 121 -2.14 -25.29 -14.27
N GLU A 122 -1.96 -25.65 -13.00
CA GLU A 122 -2.04 -24.71 -11.88
C GLU A 122 -0.94 -23.64 -11.95
N VAL A 123 0.32 -24.04 -12.22
CA VAL A 123 1.44 -23.12 -12.44
C VAL A 123 1.19 -22.20 -13.65
N ALA A 124 0.66 -22.73 -14.75
CA ALA A 124 0.30 -21.93 -15.93
C ALA A 124 -0.75 -20.85 -15.58
N ASN A 125 -1.79 -21.23 -14.84
CA ASN A 125 -2.84 -20.32 -14.40
C ASN A 125 -2.28 -19.23 -13.45
N HIS A 126 -1.47 -19.61 -12.46
CA HIS A 126 -0.82 -18.65 -11.56
C HIS A 126 0.11 -17.69 -12.30
N THR A 127 0.79 -18.15 -13.34
CA THR A 127 1.64 -17.29 -14.16
C THR A 127 0.81 -16.26 -14.94
N GLY A 128 -0.37 -16.64 -15.44
CA GLY A 128 -1.30 -15.70 -16.08
C GLY A 128 -1.84 -14.63 -15.12
N VAL A 129 -2.16 -15.02 -13.88
CA VAL A 129 -2.56 -14.06 -12.83
C VAL A 129 -1.38 -13.14 -12.46
N LEU A 130 -0.17 -13.68 -12.35
CA LEU A 130 1.04 -12.90 -12.09
C LEU A 130 1.28 -11.83 -13.18
N GLU A 131 1.10 -12.16 -14.46
CA GLU A 131 1.20 -11.20 -15.56
C GLU A 131 0.21 -10.02 -15.38
N THR A 132 -0.99 -10.27 -14.84
CA THR A 132 -1.98 -9.22 -14.54
C THR A 132 -1.51 -8.31 -13.41
N TYR A 133 -1.00 -8.87 -12.31
CA TYR A 133 -0.47 -8.08 -11.19
C TYR A 133 0.74 -7.22 -11.58
N ILE A 134 1.58 -7.70 -12.51
CA ILE A 134 2.69 -6.92 -13.06
C ILE A 134 2.18 -5.68 -13.79
N GLU A 135 1.10 -5.80 -14.57
CA GLU A 135 0.52 -4.68 -15.31
C GLU A 135 -0.15 -3.65 -14.40
N GLU A 136 -0.87 -4.11 -13.38
CA GLU A 136 -1.44 -3.26 -12.33
C GLU A 136 -0.33 -2.51 -11.57
N THR A 137 0.73 -3.23 -11.18
CA THR A 137 1.90 -2.63 -10.51
C THR A 137 2.59 -1.59 -11.41
N SER A 138 2.76 -1.89 -12.70
CA SER A 138 3.33 -0.96 -13.67
C SER A 138 2.50 0.33 -13.78
N SER A 139 1.17 0.21 -13.80
CA SER A 139 0.27 1.36 -13.86
C SER A 139 0.37 2.21 -12.58
N ALA A 140 0.37 1.57 -11.41
CA ALA A 140 0.53 2.24 -10.12
C ALA A 140 1.88 2.97 -10.01
N ILE A 141 2.95 2.42 -10.58
CA ILE A 141 4.26 3.08 -10.63
C ILE A 141 4.21 4.38 -11.46
N ILE A 142 3.54 4.36 -12.62
CA ILE A 142 3.41 5.55 -13.47
C ILE A 142 2.65 6.66 -12.72
N GLU A 143 1.56 6.30 -12.05
CA GLU A 143 0.79 7.25 -11.23
C GLU A 143 1.61 7.79 -10.06
N MET A 144 2.38 6.93 -9.39
CA MET A 144 3.28 7.31 -8.31
C MET A 144 4.36 8.30 -8.81
N SER A 145 4.99 8.04 -9.96
CA SER A 145 5.95 8.98 -10.56
C SER A 145 5.33 10.35 -10.85
N ALA A 146 4.09 10.38 -11.34
CA ALA A 146 3.37 11.64 -11.57
C ALA A 146 3.11 12.37 -10.24
N SER A 147 2.68 11.65 -9.20
CA SER A 147 2.43 12.23 -7.87
C SER A 147 3.71 12.76 -7.23
N ILE A 148 4.85 12.06 -7.36
CA ILE A 148 6.15 12.53 -6.84
C ILE A 148 6.54 13.84 -7.50
N LYS A 149 6.35 13.96 -8.82
CA LYS A 149 6.60 15.21 -9.55
C LYS A 149 5.71 16.35 -9.07
N GLN A 150 4.41 16.10 -8.85
CA GLN A 150 3.50 17.11 -8.33
C GLN A 150 3.89 17.58 -6.91
N VAL A 151 4.35 16.67 -6.05
CA VAL A 151 4.84 17.03 -4.70
C VAL A 151 6.07 17.94 -4.80
N ALA A 152 6.98 17.66 -5.75
CA ALA A 152 8.13 18.53 -6.02
C ALA A 152 7.68 19.96 -6.42
N ASP A 153 6.78 20.05 -7.41
CA ASP A 153 6.26 21.33 -7.90
C ASP A 153 5.53 22.10 -6.78
N HIS A 154 4.80 21.41 -5.90
CA HIS A 154 4.15 22.01 -4.74
C HIS A 154 5.14 22.50 -3.67
N ALA A 155 6.26 21.82 -3.48
CA ALA A 155 7.31 22.27 -2.57
C ALA A 155 7.93 23.58 -3.07
N ASP A 156 8.14 23.73 -4.38
CA ASP A 156 8.65 24.97 -4.98
C ASP A 156 7.66 26.13 -4.83
N ILE A 157 6.36 25.88 -5.06
CA ILE A 157 5.31 26.90 -4.84
C ILE A 157 5.24 27.29 -3.36
N LEU A 158 5.38 26.32 -2.44
CA LEU A 158 5.38 26.59 -1.01
C LEU A 158 6.57 27.44 -0.58
N ALA A 159 7.74 27.26 -1.22
CA ALA A 159 8.92 28.08 -0.97
C ALA A 159 8.69 29.55 -1.37
N ASP A 160 8.14 29.81 -2.55
CA ASP A 160 7.79 31.17 -3.00
C ASP A 160 6.73 31.82 -2.07
N ALA A 161 5.74 31.05 -1.63
CA ALA A 161 4.74 31.53 -0.67
C ALA A 161 5.35 31.86 0.70
N ALA A 162 6.28 31.04 1.19
CA ALA A 162 7.00 31.27 2.43
C ALA A 162 7.83 32.58 2.35
N GLU A 163 8.57 32.79 1.27
CA GLU A 163 9.35 34.01 1.04
C GLU A 163 8.45 35.27 1.03
N LYS A 164 7.34 35.24 0.28
CA LYS A 164 6.36 36.33 0.26
C LYS A 164 5.77 36.63 1.64
N THR A 165 5.56 35.60 2.46
CA THR A 165 5.02 35.78 3.81
C THR A 165 6.04 36.48 4.73
N VAL A 166 7.35 36.23 4.56
CA VAL A 166 8.39 36.98 5.29
C VAL A 166 8.35 38.46 4.94
N TYR A 167 8.23 38.78 3.64
CA TYR A 167 8.12 40.17 3.20
C TYR A 167 6.91 40.87 3.81
N ILE A 168 5.74 40.23 3.79
CA ILE A 168 4.51 40.76 4.40
C ILE A 168 4.69 40.94 5.92
N ALA A 169 5.31 39.98 6.61
CA ALA A 169 5.57 40.08 8.04
C ALA A 169 6.45 41.29 8.40
N GLN A 170 7.48 41.57 7.59
CA GLN A 170 8.32 42.76 7.74
C GLN A 170 7.52 44.05 7.52
N GLU A 171 6.66 44.10 6.50
CA GLU A 171 5.81 45.26 6.21
C GLU A 171 4.83 45.54 7.38
N ILE A 172 4.21 44.49 7.93
CA ILE A 172 3.36 44.59 9.10
C ILE A 172 4.16 45.12 10.30
N ASN A 173 5.38 44.62 10.53
CA ASN A 173 6.22 45.10 11.64
C ASN A 173 6.47 46.62 11.56
N MET A 174 6.83 47.14 10.38
CA MET A 174 6.98 48.59 10.16
C MET A 174 5.67 49.36 10.34
N SER A 175 4.52 48.75 10.02
CA SER A 175 3.21 49.34 10.26
C SER A 175 2.90 49.43 11.75
N VAL A 176 3.20 48.38 12.52
CA VAL A 176 3.00 48.34 13.98
C VAL A 176 3.86 49.40 14.68
N GLU A 177 5.12 49.57 14.29
CA GLU A 177 6.00 50.64 14.81
C GLU A 177 5.42 52.05 14.55
N ARG A 178 4.79 52.28 13.39
CA ARG A 178 4.11 53.55 13.08
C ARG A 178 2.87 53.76 13.97
N VAL A 179 2.11 52.71 14.23
CA VAL A 179 0.94 52.77 15.14
C VAL A 179 1.39 53.04 16.57
N GLU A 180 2.43 52.37 17.06
CA GLU A 180 3.03 52.59 18.38
C GLU A 180 3.47 54.07 18.55
N SER A 181 4.18 54.61 17.56
CA SER A 181 4.59 56.02 17.56
C SER A 181 3.39 56.97 17.61
N SER A 182 2.33 56.65 16.90
CA SER A 182 1.10 57.46 16.85
C SER A 182 0.35 57.41 18.18
N ALA A 183 0.25 56.23 18.79
CA ALA A 183 -0.32 56.06 20.13
C ALA A 183 0.45 56.88 21.18
N LYS A 184 1.79 56.80 21.18
CA LYS A 184 2.64 57.62 22.07
C LYS A 184 2.44 59.12 21.88
N LYS A 185 2.26 59.58 20.64
CA LYS A 185 1.93 60.99 20.35
C LYS A 185 0.53 61.36 20.86
N ALA A 186 -0.46 60.49 20.70
CA ALA A 186 -1.82 60.70 21.20
C ALA A 186 -1.87 60.78 22.73
N THR A 187 -1.12 59.94 23.45
CA THR A 187 -0.97 60.00 24.91
C THR A 187 -0.42 61.37 25.34
N LYS A 188 0.69 61.82 24.75
CA LYS A 188 1.30 63.12 25.07
C LYS A 188 0.37 64.30 24.75
N LEU A 189 -0.36 64.22 23.63
CA LEU A 189 -1.30 65.27 23.24
C LEU A 189 -2.48 65.35 24.21
N SER A 190 -3.02 64.20 24.62
CA SER A 190 -4.11 64.10 25.58
C SER A 190 -3.71 64.64 26.96
N GLU A 191 -2.49 64.30 27.43
CA GLU A 191 -1.93 64.87 28.65
C GLU A 191 -1.82 66.39 28.59
N LYS A 192 -1.34 66.93 27.46
CA LYS A 192 -1.24 68.38 27.26
C LYS A 192 -2.60 69.07 27.24
N VAL A 193 -3.58 68.48 26.54
CA VAL A 193 -4.97 69.01 26.52
C VAL A 193 -5.56 69.01 27.92
N SER A 194 -5.36 67.93 28.68
CA SER A 194 -5.83 67.82 30.07
C SER A 194 -5.18 68.90 30.96
N GLU A 195 -3.87 69.11 30.82
CA GLU A 195 -3.15 70.15 31.55
C GLU A 195 -3.61 71.57 31.17
N ASP A 196 -3.72 71.89 29.88
CA ASP A 196 -4.13 73.21 29.39
C ASP A 196 -5.60 73.51 29.79
N ALA A 197 -6.51 72.54 29.64
CA ALA A 197 -7.91 72.68 30.05
C ALA A 197 -8.04 72.89 31.57
N ALA A 198 -7.30 72.12 32.37
CA ALA A 198 -7.33 72.21 33.83
C ALA A 198 -6.70 73.50 34.37
N LYS A 199 -5.48 73.84 33.92
CA LYS A 199 -4.71 74.96 34.49
C LYS A 199 -5.04 76.31 33.88
N MET A 200 -5.27 76.37 32.57
CA MET A 200 -5.50 77.65 31.88
C MET A 200 -6.98 77.89 31.66
N GLY A 201 -7.70 76.90 31.12
CA GLY A 201 -9.13 77.00 30.79
C GLY A 201 -9.99 77.23 32.03
N LEU A 202 -10.08 76.22 32.91
CA LEU A 202 -10.92 76.28 34.11
C LEU A 202 -10.53 77.44 35.02
N HIS A 203 -9.23 77.69 35.20
CA HIS A 203 -8.78 78.81 36.01
C HIS A 203 -9.23 80.18 35.46
N SER A 204 -9.19 80.38 34.15
CA SER A 204 -9.63 81.63 33.52
C SER A 204 -11.14 81.82 33.62
N VAL A 205 -11.91 80.75 33.44
CA VAL A 205 -13.37 80.77 33.62
C VAL A 205 -13.73 81.07 35.07
N GLN A 206 -13.06 80.43 36.04
CA GLN A 206 -13.29 80.68 37.47
C GLN A 206 -13.00 82.14 37.85
N LYS A 207 -11.88 82.73 37.36
CA LYS A 207 -11.61 84.16 37.54
C LYS A 207 -12.66 85.06 36.90
N THR A 208 -13.24 84.64 35.78
CA THR A 208 -14.33 85.39 35.12
C THR A 208 -15.60 85.35 35.97
N ILE A 209 -15.95 84.20 36.55
CA ILE A 209 -17.07 84.06 37.48
C ILE A 209 -16.87 84.96 38.72
N GLU A 210 -15.69 84.90 39.35
CA GLU A 210 -15.32 85.78 40.48
C GLU A 210 -15.40 87.27 40.08
N GLY A 211 -14.96 87.61 38.87
CA GLY A 211 -15.08 88.96 38.32
C GLY A 211 -16.53 89.41 38.17
N MET A 212 -17.41 88.55 37.66
CA MET A 212 -18.85 88.83 37.52
C MET A 212 -19.53 88.99 38.88
N GLU A 213 -19.17 88.20 39.89
CA GLU A 213 -19.67 88.36 41.26
C GLU A 213 -19.26 89.72 41.87
N ASN A 214 -17.99 90.12 41.67
CA ASN A 214 -17.51 91.42 42.12
C ASN A 214 -18.23 92.59 41.42
N ILE A 215 -18.48 92.47 40.11
CA ILE A 215 -19.26 93.47 39.36
C ILE A 215 -20.69 93.52 39.89
N LYS A 216 -21.33 92.35 40.12
CA LYS A 216 -22.68 92.27 40.69
C LYS A 216 -22.78 92.99 42.03
N ASP A 217 -21.87 92.73 42.96
CA ASP A 217 -21.83 93.40 44.27
C ASP A 217 -21.62 94.93 44.14
N THR A 218 -20.74 95.34 43.22
CA THR A 218 -20.49 96.76 42.94
C THR A 218 -21.73 97.44 42.33
N MET A 219 -22.45 96.77 41.44
CA MET A 219 -23.68 97.28 40.83
C MET A 219 -24.83 97.37 41.84
N ASP A 220 -24.96 96.39 42.75
CA ASP A 220 -25.92 96.45 43.86
C ASP A 220 -25.64 97.63 44.81
N LYS A 221 -24.36 97.91 45.09
CA LYS A 221 -23.95 99.09 45.87
C LYS A 221 -24.27 100.38 45.10
N LEU A 222 -23.96 100.44 43.81
CA LEU A 222 -24.24 101.59 42.95
C LEU A 222 -25.75 101.88 42.87
N ALA A 223 -26.58 100.85 42.70
CA ALA A 223 -28.04 100.95 42.69
C ALA A 223 -28.57 101.59 43.99
N LYS A 224 -28.02 101.21 45.15
CA LYS A 224 -28.38 101.83 46.45
C LYS A 224 -28.00 103.31 46.52
N VAL A 225 -26.82 103.68 46.04
CA VAL A 225 -26.36 105.08 46.02
C VAL A 225 -27.22 105.93 45.09
N ILE A 226 -27.53 105.44 43.88
CA ILE A 226 -28.38 106.13 42.90
C ILE A 226 -29.81 106.28 43.45
N SER A 227 -30.36 105.23 44.07
CA SER A 227 -31.67 105.31 44.73
C SER A 227 -31.68 106.36 45.82
N GLY A 228 -30.65 106.40 46.68
CA GLY A 228 -30.52 107.41 47.72
C GLY A 228 -30.33 108.84 47.18
N LEU A 229 -29.70 109.01 46.01
CA LEU A 229 -29.61 110.29 45.32
C LEU A 229 -31.00 110.71 44.80
N GLY A 230 -31.78 109.77 44.24
CA GLY A 230 -33.16 110.01 43.83
C GLY A 230 -34.04 110.50 44.98
N ASP A 231 -33.95 109.85 46.14
CA ASP A 231 -34.69 110.25 47.35
C ASP A 231 -34.29 111.67 47.81
N ARG A 232 -32.99 111.99 47.80
CA ARG A 232 -32.49 113.33 48.15
C ARG A 232 -32.93 114.39 47.14
N SER A 233 -32.90 114.10 45.86
CA SER A 233 -33.37 115.02 44.80
C SER A 233 -34.88 115.24 44.89
N ALA A 234 -35.66 114.24 45.29
CA ALA A 234 -37.09 114.41 45.58
C ALA A 234 -37.32 115.30 46.81
N GLN A 235 -36.53 115.13 47.87
CA GLN A 235 -36.58 116.01 49.06
C GLN A 235 -36.24 117.46 48.72
N ILE A 236 -35.20 117.71 47.91
CA ILE A 236 -34.85 119.06 47.47
C ILE A 236 -35.98 119.66 46.62
N GLY A 237 -36.58 118.88 45.72
CA GLY A 237 -37.76 119.31 44.97
C GLY A 237 -38.91 119.77 45.89
N GLY A 238 -39.16 119.04 46.99
CA GLY A 238 -40.13 119.45 48.01
C GLY A 238 -39.76 120.74 48.74
N ILE A 239 -38.46 120.97 49.04
CA ILE A 239 -37.98 122.21 49.65
C ILE A 239 -38.16 123.40 48.70
N LEU A 240 -37.89 123.22 47.40
CA LEU A 240 -38.03 124.29 46.41
C LEU A 240 -39.47 124.77 46.27
N ILE A 241 -40.46 123.87 46.38
CA ILE A 241 -41.89 124.25 46.43
C ILE A 241 -42.16 125.18 47.63
N ILE A 242 -41.61 124.87 48.80
CA ILE A 242 -41.78 125.71 50.00
C ILE A 242 -41.07 127.07 49.81
N ILE A 243 -39.89 127.08 49.19
CA ILE A 243 -39.16 128.33 48.90
C ILE A 243 -39.95 129.19 47.92
N ASP A 244 -40.49 128.61 46.85
CA ASP A 244 -41.37 129.29 45.88
C ASP A 244 -42.55 129.95 46.60
N GLU A 245 -43.25 129.21 47.47
CA GLU A 245 -44.35 129.73 48.31
C GLU A 245 -43.92 130.88 49.24
N VAL A 246 -42.77 130.75 49.91
CA VAL A 246 -42.22 131.80 50.80
C VAL A 246 -41.82 133.04 50.00
N THR A 247 -41.29 132.85 48.80
CA THR A 247 -40.83 133.95 47.95
C THR A 247 -42.02 134.74 47.39
N ASP A 248 -43.08 134.06 46.96
CA ASP A 248 -44.36 134.67 46.58
C ASP A 248 -44.98 135.45 47.75
N GLN A 249 -44.99 134.88 48.95
CA GLN A 249 -45.45 135.60 50.16
C GLN A 249 -44.59 136.82 50.46
N THR A 250 -43.27 136.71 50.32
CA THR A 250 -42.33 137.81 50.57
C THR A 250 -42.49 138.93 49.54
N GLY A 251 -42.73 138.60 48.27
CA GLY A 251 -43.06 139.56 47.22
C GLY A 251 -44.39 140.30 47.49
N LEU A 252 -45.42 139.59 47.95
CA LEU A 252 -46.70 140.19 48.35
C LEU A 252 -46.56 141.11 49.58
N LEU A 253 -45.77 140.70 50.57
CA LEU A 253 -45.46 141.52 51.76
C LEU A 253 -44.67 142.78 51.38
N ALA A 254 -43.69 142.66 50.48
CA ALA A 254 -42.90 143.76 49.98
C ALA A 254 -43.74 144.75 49.16
N LEU A 255 -44.64 144.25 48.31
CA LEU A 255 -45.59 145.08 47.56
C LEU A 255 -46.53 145.86 48.51
N ASN A 256 -47.06 145.20 49.55
CA ASN A 256 -47.89 145.87 50.55
C ASN A 256 -47.09 146.93 51.34
N ALA A 257 -45.83 146.66 51.66
CA ALA A 257 -44.93 147.63 52.31
C ALA A 257 -44.59 148.82 51.40
N ALA A 258 -44.39 148.60 50.09
CA ALA A 258 -44.13 149.65 49.11
C ALA A 258 -45.35 150.56 48.91
N ILE A 259 -46.56 149.99 48.89
CA ILE A 259 -47.82 150.75 48.85
C ILE A 259 -47.98 151.62 50.10
N LEU A 260 -47.78 151.06 51.31
CA LEU A 260 -47.88 151.80 52.57
C LEU A 260 -46.80 152.90 52.70
N ALA A 261 -45.60 152.67 52.16
CA ALA A 261 -44.52 153.64 52.13
C ALA A 261 -44.81 154.80 51.15
N ALA A 262 -45.36 154.51 49.97
CA ALA A 262 -45.83 155.53 49.01
C ALA A 262 -46.99 156.36 49.59
N GLN A 263 -47.85 155.75 50.40
CA GLN A 263 -48.99 156.40 51.07
C GLN A 263 -48.56 157.39 52.19
N SER A 264 -47.34 157.24 52.72
CA SER A 264 -46.81 158.05 53.84
C SER A 264 -46.03 159.31 53.42
N GLY A 265 -45.98 159.65 52.13
CA GLY A 265 -45.36 160.89 51.62
C GLY A 265 -43.87 161.06 51.96
N GLU A 266 -43.42 162.30 52.24
CA GLU A 266 -41.99 162.64 52.50
C GLU A 266 -41.32 161.81 53.60
N HIS A 267 -42.08 161.27 54.58
CA HIS A 267 -41.54 160.43 55.66
C HIS A 267 -41.40 158.93 55.29
N GLY A 268 -42.07 158.47 54.22
CA GLY A 268 -42.05 157.07 53.77
C GLY A 268 -40.98 156.75 52.73
N ARG A 269 -40.27 157.77 52.23
CA ARG A 269 -39.34 157.66 51.10
C ARG A 269 -38.19 156.67 51.33
N GLY A 270 -37.67 156.57 52.56
CA GLY A 270 -36.66 155.58 52.94
C GLY A 270 -37.20 154.15 53.05
N PHE A 271 -38.47 153.98 53.47
CA PHE A 271 -39.13 152.67 53.56
C PHE A 271 -39.58 152.15 52.19
N ALA A 272 -39.95 153.04 51.27
CA ALA A 272 -40.31 152.69 49.90
C ALA A 272 -39.12 152.06 49.17
N VAL A 273 -37.92 152.64 49.32
CA VAL A 273 -36.69 152.08 48.75
C VAL A 273 -36.39 150.67 49.30
N VAL A 274 -36.58 150.45 50.60
CA VAL A 274 -36.36 149.12 51.20
C VAL A 274 -37.42 148.11 50.75
N ALA A 275 -38.68 148.53 50.60
CA ALA A 275 -39.75 147.65 50.13
C ALA A 275 -39.60 147.28 48.65
N ASP A 276 -39.19 148.21 47.79
CA ASP A 276 -38.83 147.93 46.40
C ASP A 276 -37.60 147.01 46.33
N GLU A 277 -36.59 147.19 47.19
CA GLU A 277 -35.42 146.29 47.25
C GLU A 277 -35.80 144.85 47.70
N ILE A 278 -36.73 144.70 48.65
CA ILE A 278 -37.24 143.37 49.07
C ILE A 278 -38.07 142.74 47.96
N LYS A 279 -38.86 143.52 47.22
CA LYS A 279 -39.64 143.03 46.08
C LYS A 279 -38.71 142.56 44.97
N ASP A 280 -37.71 143.36 44.61
CA ASP A 280 -36.69 142.97 43.63
C ASP A 280 -35.90 141.73 44.09
N LEU A 281 -35.61 141.61 45.39
CA LEU A 281 -34.97 140.43 45.95
C LEU A 281 -35.88 139.18 45.90
N ALA A 282 -37.18 139.34 46.13
CA ALA A 282 -38.17 138.27 46.01
C ALA A 282 -38.33 137.83 44.54
N GLU A 283 -38.49 138.76 43.58
CA GLU A 283 -38.55 138.44 42.15
C GLU A 283 -37.27 137.71 41.67
N LYS A 284 -36.10 138.16 42.15
CA LYS A 284 -34.82 137.50 41.85
C LYS A 284 -34.71 136.11 42.48
N THR A 285 -35.21 135.95 43.71
CA THR A 285 -35.26 134.66 44.41
C THR A 285 -36.25 133.70 43.75
N ASP A 286 -37.37 134.18 43.24
CA ASP A 286 -38.39 133.41 42.50
C ASP A 286 -37.80 132.87 41.20
N SER A 287 -37.18 133.75 40.39
CA SER A 287 -36.49 133.36 39.16
C SER A 287 -35.39 132.33 39.43
N SER A 288 -34.57 132.52 40.48
CA SER A 288 -33.52 131.55 40.84
C SER A 288 -34.10 130.23 41.37
N THR A 289 -35.22 130.26 42.11
CA THR A 289 -35.86 129.04 42.63
C THR A 289 -36.45 128.21 41.50
N LYS A 290 -37.05 128.85 40.49
CA LYS A 290 -37.52 128.18 39.25
C LYS A 290 -36.38 127.59 38.43
N GLU A 291 -35.25 128.28 38.30
CA GLU A 291 -34.04 127.73 37.66
C GLU A 291 -33.51 126.49 38.41
N ILE A 292 -33.44 126.54 39.74
CA ILE A 292 -33.00 125.40 40.55
C ILE A 292 -34.03 124.25 40.48
N ALA A 293 -35.33 124.55 40.45
CA ALA A 293 -36.39 123.55 40.30
C ALA A 293 -36.25 122.78 38.98
N GLN A 294 -35.98 123.49 37.88
CA GLN A 294 -35.72 122.86 36.58
C GLN A 294 -34.47 121.96 36.65
N LEU A 295 -33.37 122.43 37.26
CA LEU A 295 -32.16 121.61 37.44
C LEU A 295 -32.44 120.34 38.28
N ILE A 296 -33.30 120.41 39.29
CA ILE A 296 -33.67 119.25 40.09
C ILE A 296 -34.54 118.26 39.31
N VAL A 297 -35.45 118.74 38.46
CA VAL A 297 -36.23 117.88 37.55
C VAL A 297 -35.29 117.17 36.58
N ASP A 298 -34.31 117.87 36.02
CA ASP A 298 -33.31 117.29 35.12
C ASP A 298 -32.48 116.21 35.85
N VAL A 299 -32.02 116.49 37.09
CA VAL A 299 -31.32 115.51 37.94
C VAL A 299 -32.20 114.28 38.26
N GLN A 300 -33.48 114.47 38.57
CA GLN A 300 -34.40 113.35 38.82
C GLN A 300 -34.57 112.46 37.58
N SER A 301 -34.65 113.07 36.39
CA SER A 301 -34.71 112.37 35.10
C SER A 301 -33.42 111.59 34.81
N GLU A 302 -32.26 112.19 35.06
CA GLU A 302 -30.95 111.53 34.93
C GLU A 302 -30.80 110.35 35.91
N VAL A 303 -31.24 110.51 37.17
CA VAL A 303 -31.25 109.43 38.16
C VAL A 303 -32.14 108.28 37.72
N GLY A 304 -33.35 108.56 37.23
CA GLY A 304 -34.26 107.52 36.70
C GLY A 304 -33.66 106.74 35.53
N SER A 305 -32.97 107.45 34.63
CA SER A 305 -32.22 106.85 33.52
C SER A 305 -31.07 105.99 34.03
N ALA A 306 -30.30 106.46 35.02
CA ALA A 306 -29.19 105.72 35.63
C ALA A 306 -29.66 104.44 36.36
N VAL A 307 -30.82 104.46 37.04
CA VAL A 307 -31.42 103.24 37.64
C VAL A 307 -31.76 102.21 36.58
N THR A 308 -32.35 102.64 35.46
CA THR A 308 -32.73 101.76 34.35
C THR A 308 -31.49 101.11 33.74
N LEU A 309 -30.46 101.91 33.47
CA LEU A 309 -29.17 101.42 32.96
C LEU A 309 -28.50 100.44 33.94
N THR A 310 -28.54 100.72 35.24
CA THR A 310 -27.97 99.83 36.26
C THR A 310 -28.66 98.46 36.28
N LYS A 311 -29.99 98.42 36.11
CA LYS A 311 -30.75 97.15 36.00
C LYS A 311 -30.39 96.37 34.74
N GLU A 312 -30.16 97.05 33.63
CA GLU A 312 -29.73 96.43 32.37
C GLU A 312 -28.34 95.81 32.51
N VAL A 313 -27.39 96.53 33.12
CA VAL A 313 -26.05 96.01 33.40
C VAL A 313 -26.10 94.80 34.33
N LEU A 314 -26.94 94.83 35.38
CA LEU A 314 -27.10 93.69 36.29
C LEU A 314 -27.56 92.42 35.55
N ARG A 315 -28.51 92.55 34.61
CA ARG A 315 -28.93 91.43 33.74
C ARG A 315 -27.78 90.91 32.89
N ASN A 316 -27.01 91.80 32.26
CA ASN A 316 -25.86 91.40 31.44
C ASN A 316 -24.77 90.68 32.25
N VAL A 317 -24.58 91.06 33.52
CA VAL A 317 -23.65 90.39 34.44
C VAL A 317 -24.17 89.00 34.83
N GLU A 318 -25.46 88.86 35.10
CA GLU A 318 -26.07 87.54 35.39
C GLU A 318 -25.99 86.60 34.18
N ASP A 319 -26.26 87.10 32.97
CA ASP A 319 -26.08 86.33 31.73
C ASP A 319 -24.61 85.96 31.48
N GLY A 320 -23.68 86.89 31.73
CA GLY A 320 -22.24 86.63 31.66
C GLY A 320 -21.75 85.57 32.65
N SER A 321 -22.28 85.60 33.89
CA SER A 321 -22.02 84.58 34.92
C SER A 321 -22.55 83.22 34.50
N ARG A 322 -23.79 83.15 33.98
CA ARG A 322 -24.39 81.90 33.46
C ARG A 322 -23.58 81.31 32.30
N LEU A 323 -23.20 82.11 31.31
CA LEU A 323 -22.37 81.65 30.18
C LEU A 323 -20.99 81.17 30.63
N SER A 324 -20.42 81.79 31.66
CA SER A 324 -19.15 81.35 32.25
C SER A 324 -19.29 79.99 32.96
N LEU A 325 -20.38 79.77 33.70
CA LEU A 325 -20.69 78.46 34.31
C LEU A 325 -20.91 77.37 33.26
N GLU A 326 -21.62 77.67 32.16
CA GLU A 326 -21.76 76.73 31.04
C GLU A 326 -20.40 76.37 30.44
N SER A 327 -19.48 77.34 30.32
CA SER A 327 -18.11 77.11 29.83
C SER A 327 -17.28 76.23 30.78
N ASP A 328 -17.46 76.35 32.11
CA ASP A 328 -16.83 75.47 33.10
C ASP A 328 -17.22 74.00 32.88
N VAL A 329 -18.52 73.75 32.68
CA VAL A 329 -19.04 72.39 32.42
C VAL A 329 -18.45 71.81 31.14
N VAL A 330 -18.38 72.59 30.06
CA VAL A 330 -17.78 72.14 28.79
C VAL A 330 -16.30 71.81 28.95
N LEU A 331 -15.53 72.63 29.66
CA LEU A 331 -14.11 72.37 29.92
C LEU A 331 -13.88 71.12 30.78
N ARG A 332 -14.73 70.86 31.77
CA ARG A 332 -14.68 69.60 32.53
C ARG A 332 -14.93 68.39 31.66
N LYS A 333 -15.86 68.49 30.71
CA LYS A 333 -16.11 67.41 29.75
C LYS A 333 -14.94 67.18 28.78
N ILE A 334 -14.24 68.24 28.39
CA ILE A 334 -12.99 68.13 27.62
C ILE A 334 -11.91 67.40 28.42
N LEU A 335 -11.80 67.68 29.72
CA LEU A 335 -10.86 66.99 30.62
C LEU A 335 -11.13 65.48 30.68
N GLU A 336 -12.41 65.09 30.83
CA GLU A 336 -12.85 63.69 30.85
C GLU A 336 -12.51 62.97 29.53
N ILE A 337 -12.85 63.57 28.38
CA ILE A 337 -12.54 63.01 27.05
C ILE A 337 -11.03 62.90 26.81
N ALA A 338 -10.23 63.85 27.32
CA ALA A 338 -8.78 63.79 27.21
C ALA A 338 -8.21 62.61 28.03
N GLU A 339 -8.74 62.34 29.22
CA GLU A 339 -8.30 61.21 30.03
C GLU A 339 -8.72 59.86 29.38
N GLU A 340 -9.94 59.76 28.87
CA GLU A 340 -10.38 58.59 28.09
C GLU A 340 -9.49 58.36 26.84
N SER A 341 -9.13 59.43 26.13
CA SER A 341 -8.25 59.36 24.96
C SER A 341 -6.84 58.88 25.32
N LYS A 342 -6.32 59.32 26.48
CA LYS A 342 -5.05 58.87 27.03
C LYS A 342 -5.08 57.36 27.34
N GLU A 343 -6.14 56.89 27.98
CA GLU A 343 -6.30 55.47 28.31
C GLU A 343 -6.42 54.61 27.04
N MET A 344 -7.20 55.06 26.04
CA MET A 344 -7.31 54.38 24.75
C MET A 344 -5.96 54.28 24.03
N ALA A 345 -5.18 55.37 24.00
CA ALA A 345 -3.85 55.37 23.41
C ALA A 345 -2.90 54.38 24.11
N LYS A 346 -2.99 54.27 25.43
CA LYS A 346 -2.22 53.30 26.22
C LYS A 346 -2.61 51.85 25.92
N ASN A 347 -3.90 51.58 25.73
CA ASN A 347 -4.38 50.25 25.32
C ASN A 347 -3.88 49.89 23.91
N ILE A 348 -3.85 50.85 22.97
CA ILE A 348 -3.25 50.65 21.65
C ILE A 348 -1.76 50.30 21.78
N GLU A 349 -1.00 51.02 22.61
CA GLU A 349 0.42 50.72 22.86
C GLU A 349 0.61 49.28 23.35
N GLN A 350 -0.20 48.81 24.31
CA GLN A 350 -0.15 47.43 24.77
C GLN A 350 -0.45 46.42 23.65
N SER A 351 -1.52 46.62 22.87
CA SER A 351 -1.86 45.74 21.75
C SER A 351 -0.77 45.71 20.68
N THR A 352 -0.07 46.82 20.43
CA THR A 352 1.05 46.84 19.48
C THR A 352 2.21 45.96 19.93
N VAL A 353 2.51 45.89 21.24
CA VAL A 353 3.54 44.98 21.78
C VAL A 353 3.16 43.52 21.56
N GLU A 354 1.89 43.15 21.78
CA GLU A 354 1.38 41.81 21.51
C GLU A 354 1.45 41.45 20.02
N GLN A 355 1.20 42.43 19.14
CA GLN A 355 1.26 42.26 17.70
C GLN A 355 2.70 42.02 17.21
N VAL A 356 3.70 42.72 17.76
CA VAL A 356 5.13 42.45 17.47
C VAL A 356 5.52 41.02 17.83
N ASN A 357 5.09 40.53 19.00
CA ASN A 357 5.34 39.14 19.41
C ASN A 357 4.68 38.13 18.46
N SER A 358 3.46 38.42 18.00
CA SER A 358 2.75 37.58 17.03
C SER A 358 3.47 37.51 15.69
N ILE A 359 3.98 38.65 15.19
CA ILE A 359 4.77 38.70 13.95
C ILE A 359 6.06 37.88 14.08
N LYS A 360 6.73 37.94 15.23
CA LYS A 360 7.91 37.11 15.51
C LYS A 360 7.59 35.61 15.40
N GLN A 361 6.48 35.17 15.98
CA GLN A 361 6.04 33.77 15.89
C GLN A 361 5.71 33.34 14.45
N VAL A 362 5.13 34.25 13.64
CA VAL A 362 4.91 34.00 12.21
C VAL A 362 6.24 33.77 11.49
N THR A 363 7.24 34.63 11.72
CA THR A 363 8.58 34.47 11.13
C THR A 363 9.26 33.17 11.54
N GLU A 364 9.21 32.80 12.83
CA GLU A 364 9.73 31.52 13.32
C GLU A 364 9.00 30.31 12.70
N SER A 365 7.70 30.43 12.44
CA SER A 365 6.92 29.38 11.77
C SER A 365 7.30 29.24 10.30
N ILE A 366 7.60 30.34 9.62
CA ILE A 366 8.08 30.32 8.23
C ILE A 366 9.47 29.67 8.13
N ASP A 367 10.37 29.90 9.10
CA ASP A 367 11.67 29.23 9.14
C ASP A 367 11.54 27.70 9.25
N LYS A 368 10.57 27.23 10.05
CA LYS A 368 10.21 25.80 10.11
C LYS A 368 9.65 25.29 8.79
N ILE A 369 8.83 26.09 8.09
CA ILE A 369 8.31 25.75 6.75
C ILE A 369 9.45 25.59 5.75
N ASN A 370 10.44 26.49 5.74
CA ASN A 370 11.63 26.37 4.89
C ASN A 370 12.41 25.08 5.17
N THR A 371 12.58 24.74 6.45
CA THR A 371 13.21 23.47 6.83
C THR A 371 12.43 22.26 6.31
N MET A 372 11.09 22.29 6.41
CA MET A 372 10.24 21.23 5.88
C MET A 372 10.30 21.12 4.35
N ILE A 373 10.37 22.24 3.63
CA ILE A 373 10.53 22.24 2.16
C ILE A 373 11.80 21.50 1.75
N ILE A 374 12.93 21.74 2.44
CA ILE A 374 14.19 21.03 2.18
C ILE A 374 14.04 19.52 2.43
N GLN A 375 13.34 19.14 3.51
CA GLN A 375 13.08 17.73 3.81
C GLN A 375 12.17 17.08 2.77
N ILE A 376 11.13 17.78 2.31
CA ILE A 376 10.24 17.32 1.24
C ILE A 376 11.02 17.11 -0.06
N ALA A 377 11.88 18.05 -0.44
CA ALA A 377 12.73 17.92 -1.63
C ALA A 377 13.64 16.69 -1.56
N HIS A 378 14.27 16.45 -0.40
CA HIS A 378 15.08 15.25 -0.17
C HIS A 378 14.26 13.96 -0.28
N ALA A 379 13.11 13.90 0.42
CA ALA A 379 12.23 12.74 0.40
C ALA A 379 11.71 12.44 -1.01
N THR A 380 11.32 13.48 -1.75
CA THR A 380 10.87 13.39 -3.15
C THR A 380 11.96 12.81 -4.06
N GLN A 381 13.21 13.22 -3.87
CA GLN A 381 14.35 12.69 -4.62
C GLN A 381 14.62 11.21 -4.30
N GLU A 382 14.57 10.82 -3.03
CA GLU A 382 14.70 9.42 -2.63
C GLU A 382 13.54 8.56 -3.18
N GLN A 383 12.32 9.09 -3.18
CA GLN A 383 11.15 8.40 -3.69
C GLN A 383 11.22 8.21 -5.21
N ASN A 384 11.79 9.17 -5.96
CA ASN A 384 12.10 9.01 -7.38
C ASN A 384 13.09 7.85 -7.62
N ILE A 385 14.19 7.79 -6.84
CA ILE A 385 15.16 6.69 -6.93
C ILE A 385 14.50 5.34 -6.59
N GLY A 386 13.68 5.31 -5.54
CA GLY A 386 12.92 4.13 -5.14
C GLY A 386 11.98 3.64 -6.24
N THR A 387 11.25 4.57 -6.86
CA THR A 387 10.33 4.27 -7.96
C THR A 387 11.06 3.67 -9.16
N GLN A 388 12.22 4.22 -9.54
CA GLN A 388 13.03 3.66 -10.62
C GLN A 388 13.48 2.22 -10.35
N ARG A 389 13.85 1.90 -9.09
CA ARG A 389 14.19 0.52 -8.71
C ARG A 389 12.99 -0.43 -8.79
N ILE A 390 11.79 0.05 -8.49
CA ILE A 390 10.56 -0.74 -8.60
C ILE A 390 10.25 -1.02 -10.08
N ILE A 391 10.47 -0.05 -10.99
CA ILE A 391 10.36 -0.27 -12.44
C ILE A 391 11.27 -1.42 -12.88
N GLU A 392 12.56 -1.34 -12.54
CA GLU A 392 13.53 -2.37 -12.90
C GLU A 392 13.17 -3.75 -12.31
N ALA A 393 12.68 -3.80 -11.06
CA ALA A 393 12.25 -5.03 -10.43
C ALA A 393 11.00 -5.62 -11.14
N THR A 394 10.04 -4.78 -11.51
CA THR A 394 8.82 -5.18 -12.21
C THR A 394 9.12 -5.76 -13.59
N GLU A 395 10.07 -5.16 -14.32
CA GLU A 395 10.56 -5.70 -15.59
C GLU A 395 11.22 -7.07 -15.42
N ARG A 396 12.06 -7.25 -14.40
CA ARG A 396 12.67 -8.55 -14.11
C ARG A 396 11.64 -9.62 -13.77
N VAL A 397 10.60 -9.29 -12.99
CA VAL A 397 9.51 -10.22 -12.66
C VAL A 397 8.72 -10.58 -13.93
N ARG A 398 8.49 -9.62 -14.84
CA ARG A 398 7.87 -9.86 -16.15
C ARG A 398 8.67 -10.85 -16.99
N ASP A 399 9.99 -10.74 -16.99
CA ASP A 399 10.83 -11.68 -17.72
C ASP A 399 10.84 -13.07 -17.08
N ILE A 400 10.83 -13.15 -15.74
CA ILE A 400 10.69 -14.43 -15.02
C ILE A 400 9.34 -15.09 -15.35
N ALA A 401 8.23 -14.34 -15.33
CA ALA A 401 6.91 -14.86 -15.68
C ALA A 401 6.89 -15.47 -17.09
N LYS A 402 7.48 -14.78 -18.08
CA LYS A 402 7.63 -15.31 -19.44
C LYS A 402 8.46 -16.60 -19.48
N MET A 403 9.56 -16.66 -18.73
CA MET A 403 10.40 -17.86 -18.66
C MET A 403 9.66 -19.04 -18.04
N VAL A 404 8.93 -18.82 -16.93
CA VAL A 404 8.11 -19.84 -16.27
C VAL A 404 7.04 -20.34 -17.24
N ARG A 405 6.30 -19.45 -17.90
CA ARG A 405 5.28 -19.83 -18.88
C ARG A 405 5.82 -20.74 -19.99
N ARG A 406 7.01 -20.42 -20.53
CA ARG A 406 7.68 -21.26 -21.51
C ARG A 406 8.04 -22.63 -20.94
N ALA A 407 8.69 -22.67 -19.77
CA ALA A 407 9.07 -23.91 -19.11
C ALA A 407 7.85 -24.80 -18.80
N THR A 408 6.74 -24.20 -18.33
CA THR A 408 5.48 -24.90 -18.10
C THR A 408 4.90 -25.50 -19.38
N SER A 409 4.96 -24.77 -20.50
CA SER A 409 4.54 -25.30 -21.82
C SER A 409 5.42 -26.45 -22.31
N GLU A 410 6.73 -26.37 -22.10
CA GLU A 410 7.67 -27.45 -22.44
C GLU A 410 7.41 -28.68 -21.56
N GLN A 411 7.17 -28.48 -20.26
CA GLN A 411 6.88 -29.56 -19.32
C GLN A 411 5.54 -30.23 -19.62
N ALA A 412 4.51 -29.48 -20.04
CA ALA A 412 3.24 -30.05 -20.52
C ALA A 412 3.45 -30.99 -21.71
N THR A 413 4.29 -30.56 -22.66
CA THR A 413 4.66 -31.38 -23.82
C THR A 413 5.42 -32.64 -23.41
N GLY A 414 6.41 -32.51 -22.53
CA GLY A 414 7.18 -33.64 -22.00
C GLY A 414 6.33 -34.63 -21.21
N SER A 415 5.35 -34.14 -20.43
CA SER A 415 4.37 -34.95 -19.72
C SER A 415 3.57 -35.82 -20.68
N GLY A 416 3.06 -35.24 -21.77
CA GLY A 416 2.34 -35.97 -22.81
C GLY A 416 3.18 -37.06 -23.47
N GLN A 417 4.48 -36.80 -23.72
CA GLN A 417 5.40 -37.82 -24.25
C GLN A 417 5.62 -38.98 -23.28
N ILE A 418 5.69 -38.71 -21.97
CA ILE A 418 5.81 -39.77 -20.96
C ILE A 418 4.52 -40.60 -20.89
N THR A 419 3.34 -39.97 -20.96
CA THR A 419 2.05 -40.66 -21.03
C THR A 419 1.98 -41.63 -22.22
N GLU A 420 2.44 -41.18 -23.40
CA GLU A 420 2.53 -42.04 -24.58
C GLU A 420 3.53 -43.20 -24.37
N ALA A 421 4.71 -42.91 -23.82
CA ALA A 421 5.72 -43.93 -23.53
C ALA A 421 5.21 -44.98 -22.52
N MET A 422 4.49 -44.58 -21.48
CA MET A 422 3.90 -45.50 -20.50
C MET A 422 2.81 -46.38 -21.13
N THR A 423 2.00 -45.82 -22.03
CA THR A 423 1.03 -46.61 -22.82
C THR A 423 1.73 -47.69 -23.65
N ASN A 424 2.84 -47.34 -24.30
CA ASN A 424 3.66 -48.29 -25.05
C ASN A 424 4.30 -49.36 -24.16
N VAL A 425 4.79 -48.99 -22.97
CA VAL A 425 5.32 -49.95 -21.99
C VAL A 425 4.24 -50.93 -21.54
N SER A 426 3.03 -50.45 -21.21
CA SER A 426 1.89 -51.31 -20.86
C SER A 426 1.52 -52.29 -21.99
N ALA A 427 1.56 -51.83 -23.24
CA ALA A 427 1.35 -52.71 -24.40
C ALA A 427 2.43 -53.79 -24.52
N LYS A 428 3.72 -53.43 -24.32
CA LYS A 428 4.82 -54.38 -24.36
C LYS A 428 4.81 -55.38 -23.22
N ILE A 429 4.36 -54.97 -22.04
CA ILE A 429 4.12 -55.88 -20.91
C ILE A 429 3.13 -56.98 -21.31
N GLN A 430 2.01 -56.62 -21.93
CA GLN A 430 1.01 -57.59 -22.39
C GLN A 430 1.59 -58.56 -23.43
N GLU A 431 2.40 -58.07 -24.37
CA GLU A 431 3.11 -58.94 -25.34
C GLU A 431 4.05 -59.93 -24.64
N ILE A 432 4.81 -59.49 -23.64
CA ILE A 432 5.73 -60.37 -22.89
C ILE A 432 4.94 -61.43 -22.11
N VAL A 433 3.82 -61.08 -21.47
CA VAL A 433 2.96 -62.06 -20.77
C VAL A 433 2.50 -63.16 -21.73
N ILE A 434 2.06 -62.79 -22.94
CA ILE A 434 1.65 -63.76 -23.97
C ILE A 434 2.83 -64.64 -24.39
N ALA A 435 3.99 -64.04 -24.68
CA ALA A 435 5.19 -64.76 -25.10
C ALA A 435 5.69 -65.74 -24.03
N SER A 436 5.72 -65.32 -22.75
CA SER A 436 6.07 -66.17 -21.61
C SER A 436 5.10 -67.34 -21.47
N SER A 437 3.79 -67.10 -21.60
CA SER A 437 2.77 -68.16 -21.57
C SER A 437 2.98 -69.18 -22.69
N ASP A 438 3.29 -68.73 -23.90
CA ASP A 438 3.55 -69.62 -25.03
C ASP A 438 4.87 -70.38 -24.87
N GLN A 439 5.88 -69.77 -24.25
CA GLN A 439 7.14 -70.44 -23.92
C GLN A 439 6.92 -71.55 -22.87
N THR A 440 6.06 -71.34 -21.86
CA THR A 440 5.67 -72.39 -20.91
C THR A 440 4.95 -73.56 -21.60
N LYS A 441 4.06 -73.27 -22.56
CA LYS A 441 3.44 -74.34 -23.36
C LYS A 441 4.47 -75.08 -24.21
N GLY A 442 5.44 -74.34 -24.77
CA GLY A 442 6.54 -74.88 -25.55
C GLY A 442 7.45 -75.81 -24.74
N SER A 443 7.88 -75.37 -23.55
CA SER A 443 8.70 -76.19 -22.64
C SER A 443 7.97 -77.45 -22.19
N GLN A 444 6.66 -77.37 -21.92
CA GLN A 444 5.86 -78.55 -21.58
C GLN A 444 5.79 -79.56 -22.74
N LYS A 445 5.66 -79.09 -23.99
CA LYS A 445 5.72 -79.98 -25.16
C LYS A 445 7.08 -80.66 -25.33
N ILE A 446 8.16 -79.95 -24.99
CA ILE A 446 9.52 -80.52 -25.01
C ILE A 446 9.66 -81.58 -23.91
N LEU A 447 9.14 -81.34 -22.70
CA LEU A 447 9.13 -82.34 -21.63
C LEU A 447 8.40 -83.62 -22.06
N ASN A 448 7.22 -83.49 -22.68
CA ASN A 448 6.49 -84.66 -23.19
C ASN A 448 7.30 -85.39 -24.28
N SER A 449 7.93 -84.66 -25.20
CA SER A 449 8.80 -85.27 -26.23
C SER A 449 10.02 -85.97 -25.61
N ILE A 450 10.58 -85.44 -24.52
CA ILE A 450 11.68 -86.04 -23.77
C ILE A 450 11.25 -87.37 -23.16
N GLU A 451 10.05 -87.46 -22.59
CA GLU A 451 9.50 -88.71 -22.07
C GLU A 451 9.36 -89.76 -23.17
N ASP A 452 8.84 -89.38 -24.34
CA ASP A 452 8.73 -90.26 -25.50
C ASP A 452 10.10 -90.78 -25.96
N ILE A 453 11.09 -89.88 -26.10
CA ILE A 453 12.46 -90.26 -26.48
C ILE A 453 13.08 -91.17 -25.42
N ARG A 454 12.83 -90.93 -24.14
CA ARG A 454 13.32 -91.77 -23.04
C ARG A 454 12.74 -93.18 -23.13
N ALA A 455 11.45 -93.31 -23.42
CA ALA A 455 10.80 -94.59 -23.64
C ALA A 455 11.39 -95.36 -24.84
N ILE A 456 11.63 -94.67 -25.96
CA ILE A 456 12.29 -95.27 -27.14
C ILE A 456 13.73 -95.70 -26.81
N THR A 457 14.47 -94.88 -26.09
CA THR A 457 15.86 -95.15 -25.71
C THR A 457 15.95 -96.39 -24.83
N GLN A 458 15.05 -96.51 -23.84
CA GLN A 458 14.95 -97.69 -22.98
C GLN A 458 14.63 -98.95 -23.79
N ARG A 459 13.66 -98.85 -24.70
CA ARG A 459 13.30 -99.96 -25.60
C ARG A 459 14.47 -100.37 -26.50
N ASN A 460 15.29 -99.43 -26.97
CA ASN A 460 16.48 -99.73 -27.78
C ASN A 460 17.54 -100.50 -26.98
N VAL A 461 17.73 -100.18 -25.69
CA VAL A 461 18.62 -100.94 -24.80
C VAL A 461 18.11 -102.37 -24.61
N GLU A 462 16.80 -102.53 -24.39
CA GLU A 462 16.15 -103.84 -24.24
C GLU A 462 16.30 -104.70 -25.50
N ILE A 463 15.96 -104.14 -26.67
CA ILE A 463 16.11 -104.82 -27.97
C ILE A 463 17.57 -105.19 -28.23
N ALA A 464 18.52 -104.30 -27.95
CA ALA A 464 19.94 -104.61 -28.09
C ALA A 464 20.35 -105.78 -27.19
N SER A 465 19.89 -105.80 -25.93
CA SER A 465 20.16 -106.90 -24.98
C SER A 465 19.59 -108.23 -25.47
N GLU A 466 18.32 -108.25 -25.91
CA GLU A 466 17.68 -109.43 -26.49
C GLU A 466 18.41 -109.92 -27.75
N MET A 467 18.81 -109.01 -28.64
CA MET A 467 19.62 -109.32 -29.82
C MET A 467 20.96 -109.94 -29.43
N ALA A 468 21.64 -109.42 -28.41
CA ALA A 468 22.91 -109.97 -27.95
C ALA A 468 22.75 -111.40 -27.41
N ILE A 469 21.66 -111.68 -26.68
CA ILE A 469 21.33 -113.02 -26.19
C ILE A 469 21.02 -113.98 -27.36
N ALA A 470 20.16 -113.56 -28.29
CA ALA A 470 19.77 -114.37 -29.45
C ALA A 470 20.97 -114.70 -30.36
N VAL A 471 21.86 -113.73 -30.57
CA VAL A 471 23.10 -113.90 -31.33
C VAL A 471 24.07 -114.86 -30.65
N ASN A 472 24.19 -114.81 -29.31
CA ASN A 472 25.04 -115.73 -28.56
C ASN A 472 24.53 -117.18 -28.67
N LEU A 473 23.20 -117.37 -28.61
CA LEU A 473 22.55 -118.65 -28.89
C LEU A 473 22.83 -119.14 -30.32
N LEU A 474 22.68 -118.27 -31.33
CA LEU A 474 22.98 -118.62 -32.73
C LEU A 474 24.44 -118.98 -32.96
N ALA A 475 25.37 -118.24 -32.33
CA ALA A 475 26.80 -118.54 -32.38
C ALA A 475 27.09 -119.91 -31.77
N LYS A 476 26.52 -120.21 -30.60
CA LYS A 476 26.67 -121.53 -29.93
C LYS A 476 26.06 -122.67 -30.75
N GLN A 477 24.88 -122.46 -31.35
CA GLN A 477 24.24 -123.45 -32.23
C GLN A 477 25.07 -123.72 -33.49
N SER A 478 25.67 -122.67 -34.07
CA SER A 478 26.51 -122.77 -35.26
C SER A 478 27.85 -123.41 -34.97
N GLU A 479 28.49 -123.11 -33.83
CA GLU A 479 29.71 -123.80 -33.38
C GLU A 479 29.46 -125.29 -33.14
N LEU A 480 28.29 -125.65 -32.61
CA LEU A 480 27.86 -127.03 -32.43
C LEU A 480 27.62 -127.71 -33.79
N LEU A 481 27.04 -127.00 -34.74
CA LEU A 481 26.85 -127.47 -36.13
C LEU A 481 28.19 -127.68 -36.83
N GLU A 482 29.13 -126.75 -36.69
CA GLU A 482 30.50 -126.85 -37.22
C GLU A 482 31.25 -128.03 -36.59
N THR A 483 31.10 -128.23 -35.28
CA THR A 483 31.71 -129.36 -34.56
C THR A 483 31.14 -130.71 -35.02
N GLN A 484 29.83 -130.80 -35.23
CA GLN A 484 29.21 -132.02 -35.79
C GLN A 484 29.62 -132.22 -37.25
N ALA A 485 29.71 -131.16 -38.05
CA ALA A 485 30.13 -131.23 -39.44
C ALA A 485 31.61 -131.64 -39.58
N ARG A 486 32.49 -131.25 -38.63
CA ARG A 486 33.91 -131.66 -38.59
C ARG A 486 34.13 -133.13 -38.24
N LYS A 487 33.14 -133.83 -37.68
CA LYS A 487 33.23 -135.29 -37.49
C LYS A 487 33.24 -136.03 -38.83
N PHE A 488 32.73 -135.40 -39.87
CA PHE A 488 32.80 -135.93 -41.23
C PHE A 488 34.11 -135.47 -41.89
N LYS A 489 34.92 -136.40 -42.38
CA LYS A 489 36.09 -136.12 -43.22
C LYS A 489 35.61 -135.97 -44.64
N ILE A 490 35.56 -134.73 -45.13
CA ILE A 490 34.97 -134.35 -46.41
C ILE A 490 36.07 -134.06 -47.41
#